data_AF-A0A836RGF3-F1
#
_entry.id   AF-A0A836RGF3-F1
#
_cell.length_a   1.000
_cell.length_b   1.000
_cell.length_c   1.000
_cell.angle_alpha   90.00
_cell.angle_beta   90.00
_cell.angle_gamma   90.00
#
_symmetry.space_group_name_H-M   'P 1'
#
loop_
_entity.id
_entity.type
_entity.pdbx_description
1 polymer ?
#
loop_
_entity_poly.entity_id
_entity_poly.type
_entity_poly.pdbx_seq_one_letter_code
_entity_poly.pdbx_strand_id
1 'polypeptide(L)'
;MDFPEDMPQQRFQYVGAAEGPGPSLRVAFQNAATGSTCRLVLLTFVALLFWWIRAASLKARAVLALWAVTAPVALMPLAPPLAHVFLEGLLLGSLVGLLLWAIHRFVTVLHWWWERLLGRVTDQTEATEATGAAMKVGTGLLLLGLLVPTDLTADEVRLDQGASTEGTAAKPVRAVGPAVLVPYDPDQDPLSAQHVLLPYEQFLRLWNLAHPDQPLQKPAPVPAVASAAYYSIELADVSIAGRRRTVANVQGRLVLHSFQPQAEVRLPLDAVPVVEARLDDRPTAVRSESADGRASLSVLIPKVGRHVLDLRFQLPVRQEGPAGELTVPLRPVPAGKLALTLPASGLDVRINGSERRGHRTKSTETERIEVPIDAGGPLTIAWRPPRTVALGQRFVQVESSLALLVDDAGLFLVTGHRIRVRRGRLHGMDFALPETLRVETVQGPDVAGWMVDGADEGRRLRITFRRPIEDQTLLECRLFCRAAAFVTPETWHWPALRALDVSRETGTVGVFAAPPFQVRASMGPGLRRIDASEFRP
;
A
#
# COMPACT_ATOMS: atom_id res chain seq x y z
N MET A 1 -7.99 16.28 -18.74
CA MET A 1 -6.71 16.98 -18.65
C MET A 1 -5.71 16.17 -19.43
N ASP A 2 -5.11 16.72 -20.48
CA ASP A 2 -4.07 16.03 -21.21
C ASP A 2 -2.72 16.19 -20.51
N PHE A 3 -1.95 15.11 -20.47
CA PHE A 3 -0.62 15.09 -19.91
C PHE A 3 0.37 15.68 -20.92
N PRO A 4 1.41 16.41 -20.48
CA PRO A 4 2.49 16.85 -21.35
C PRO A 4 3.12 15.66 -22.10
N GLU A 5 3.46 15.83 -23.38
CA GLU A 5 4.02 14.77 -24.23
C GLU A 5 5.35 14.21 -23.70
N ASP A 6 6.08 15.00 -22.92
CA ASP A 6 7.43 14.69 -22.44
C ASP A 6 7.45 13.76 -21.21
N MET A 7 6.28 13.43 -20.63
CA MET A 7 6.21 12.52 -19.50
C MET A 7 6.20 11.06 -19.95
N PRO A 8 6.94 10.15 -19.28
CA PRO A 8 6.74 8.73 -19.47
C PRO A 8 5.31 8.36 -19.08
N GLN A 9 4.54 7.88 -20.04
CA GLN A 9 3.13 7.51 -19.89
C GLN A 9 2.95 6.01 -20.11
N GLN A 10 2.14 5.37 -19.28
CA GLN A 10 1.60 4.03 -19.56
C GLN A 10 0.10 4.12 -19.77
N ARG A 11 -0.36 3.50 -20.86
CA ARG A 11 -1.77 3.39 -21.20
C ARG A 11 -2.23 1.97 -20.90
N PHE A 12 -3.17 1.86 -19.98
CA PHE A 12 -3.84 0.61 -19.66
C PHE A 12 -5.17 0.59 -20.41
N GLN A 13 -5.36 -0.45 -21.21
CA GLN A 13 -6.63 -0.72 -21.87
C GLN A 13 -7.33 -1.85 -21.13
N TYR A 14 -8.59 -1.64 -20.79
CA TYR A 14 -9.42 -2.69 -20.22
C TYR A 14 -9.71 -3.76 -21.30
N VAL A 15 -9.27 -5.00 -21.07
CA VAL A 15 -9.58 -6.15 -21.92
C VAL A 15 -10.62 -7.00 -21.19
N GLY A 16 -11.89 -6.70 -21.41
CA GLY A 16 -13.02 -7.46 -20.87
C GLY A 16 -14.22 -7.38 -21.81
N ALA A 17 -15.27 -8.17 -21.55
CA ALA A 17 -16.46 -8.29 -22.40
C ALA A 17 -17.40 -7.07 -22.26
N ALA A 18 -16.88 -5.88 -22.57
CA ALA A 18 -17.68 -4.67 -22.70
C ALA A 18 -18.02 -4.46 -24.18
N GLU A 19 -19.30 -4.27 -24.50
CA GLU A 19 -19.74 -3.82 -25.82
C GLU A 19 -19.34 -2.33 -25.99
N GLY A 20 -18.16 -2.08 -26.56
CA GLY A 20 -17.64 -0.74 -26.87
C GLY A 20 -16.14 -0.57 -26.56
N PRO A 21 -15.53 0.58 -26.90
CA PRO A 21 -14.17 0.89 -26.47
C PRO A 21 -14.13 0.96 -24.94
N GLY A 22 -13.59 -0.08 -24.31
CA GLY A 22 -13.52 -0.21 -22.85
C GLY A 22 -12.79 0.96 -22.18
N PRO A 23 -12.99 1.17 -20.86
CA PRO A 23 -12.38 2.27 -20.15
C PRO A 23 -10.85 2.22 -20.28
N SER A 24 -10.24 3.32 -20.73
CA SER A 24 -8.79 3.45 -20.82
C SER A 24 -8.25 4.29 -19.67
N LEU A 25 -7.29 3.75 -18.92
CA LEU A 25 -6.58 4.47 -17.87
C LEU A 25 -5.22 4.93 -18.42
N ARG A 26 -4.96 6.23 -18.36
CA ARG A 26 -3.63 6.80 -18.65
C ARG A 26 -2.95 7.14 -17.32
N VAL A 27 -1.77 6.57 -17.08
CA VAL A 27 -0.93 6.85 -15.91
C VAL A 27 0.32 7.56 -16.41
N ALA A 28 0.58 8.77 -15.91
CA ALA A 28 1.81 9.50 -16.15
C ALA A 28 2.74 9.31 -14.94
N PHE A 29 4.02 9.05 -15.18
CA PHE A 29 5.02 8.89 -14.14
C PHE A 29 5.80 10.19 -13.96
N GLN A 30 5.98 10.61 -12.71
CA GLN A 30 6.83 11.74 -12.35
C GLN A 30 8.05 11.22 -11.60
N ASN A 31 9.24 11.71 -11.97
CA ASN A 31 10.47 11.36 -11.28
C ASN A 31 10.48 12.03 -9.88
N ALA A 32 10.38 11.21 -8.83
CA ALA A 32 10.36 11.66 -7.44
C ALA A 32 11.65 12.42 -7.04
N ALA A 33 12.81 12.03 -7.60
CA ALA A 33 14.10 12.67 -7.27
C ALA A 33 14.24 14.07 -7.87
N THR A 34 13.72 14.28 -9.08
CA THR A 34 13.68 15.62 -9.69
C THR A 34 12.67 16.52 -8.98
N GLY A 35 11.51 15.97 -8.61
CA GLY A 35 10.49 16.69 -7.84
C GLY A 35 10.99 17.14 -6.46
N SER A 36 11.68 16.26 -5.72
CA SER A 36 12.22 16.58 -4.39
C SER A 36 13.31 17.65 -4.47
N THR A 37 14.19 17.58 -5.47
CA THR A 37 15.26 18.57 -5.68
C THR A 37 14.68 19.96 -5.98
N CYS A 38 13.74 20.06 -6.92
CA CYS A 38 13.07 21.33 -7.25
C CYS A 38 12.35 21.92 -6.03
N ARG A 39 11.67 21.07 -5.24
CA ARG A 39 10.99 21.50 -4.00
C ARG A 39 11.97 22.08 -2.99
N LEU A 40 13.11 21.44 -2.76
CA LEU A 40 14.14 21.92 -1.82
C LEU A 40 14.77 23.24 -2.27
N VAL A 41 15.06 23.38 -3.57
CA VAL A 41 15.58 24.63 -4.13
C VAL A 41 14.59 25.77 -3.91
N LEU A 42 13.30 25.54 -4.21
CA LEU A 42 12.26 26.56 -4.05
C LEU A 42 12.02 26.91 -2.58
N LEU A 43 11.97 25.91 -1.69
CA LEU A 43 11.87 26.11 -0.25
C LEU A 43 13.00 27.03 0.25
N THR A 44 14.25 26.71 -0.13
CA THR A 44 15.43 27.47 0.27
C THR A 44 15.37 28.91 -0.26
N PHE A 45 15.00 29.08 -1.54
CA PHE A 45 14.85 30.39 -2.16
C PHE A 45 13.80 31.25 -1.45
N VAL A 46 12.63 30.69 -1.15
CA VAL A 46 11.53 31.41 -0.47
C VAL A 46 11.91 31.74 0.98
N ALA A 47 12.57 30.82 1.69
CA ALA A 47 13.06 31.08 3.03
C ALA A 47 14.10 32.23 3.06
N LEU A 48 15.01 32.27 2.08
CA LEU A 48 15.96 33.38 1.91
C LEU A 48 15.26 34.71 1.59
N LEU A 49 14.21 34.69 0.76
CA LEU A 49 13.42 35.88 0.46
C LEU A 49 12.74 36.43 1.73
N PHE A 50 12.13 35.56 2.55
CA PHE A 50 11.58 35.94 3.84
C PHE A 50 12.66 36.50 4.78
N TRP A 51 13.84 35.88 4.81
CA TRP A 51 14.97 36.40 5.58
C TRP A 51 15.36 37.82 5.14
N TRP A 52 15.43 38.09 3.84
CA TRP A 52 15.79 39.41 3.34
C TRP A 52 14.74 40.48 3.67
N ILE A 53 13.46 40.11 3.59
CA ILE A 53 12.31 40.99 3.90
C ILE A 53 12.15 41.24 5.42
N ARG A 54 13.00 40.66 6.29
CA ARG A 54 12.91 40.84 7.75
C ARG A 54 12.94 42.30 8.21
N ALA A 55 13.61 43.18 7.46
CA ALA A 55 13.74 44.60 7.75
C ALA A 55 12.54 45.45 7.27
N ALA A 56 11.60 44.88 6.53
CA ALA A 56 10.42 45.57 6.06
C ALA A 56 9.42 45.85 7.19
N SER A 57 8.47 46.77 6.93
CA SER A 57 7.44 47.15 7.90
C SER A 57 6.57 45.96 8.33
N LEU A 58 6.06 46.00 9.57
CA LEU A 58 5.30 44.89 10.15
C LEU A 58 4.01 44.58 9.36
N LYS A 59 3.38 45.63 8.79
CA LYS A 59 2.21 45.50 7.90
C LYS A 59 2.57 44.76 6.60
N ALA A 60 3.67 45.14 5.94
CA ALA A 60 4.10 44.49 4.70
C ALA A 60 4.44 43.01 4.93
N ARG A 61 5.12 42.70 6.03
CA ARG A 61 5.46 41.32 6.43
C ARG A 61 4.23 40.47 6.70
N ALA A 62 3.23 41.00 7.40
CA ALA A 62 1.99 40.28 7.70
C ALA A 62 1.17 39.98 6.43
N VAL A 63 1.06 40.95 5.52
CA VAL A 63 0.35 40.77 4.24
C VAL A 63 1.06 39.73 3.37
N LEU A 64 2.39 39.82 3.23
CA LEU A 64 3.16 38.87 2.43
C LEU A 64 3.09 37.44 3.00
N ALA A 65 3.22 37.29 4.32
CA ALA A 65 3.11 35.99 4.98
C ALA A 65 1.72 35.36 4.79
N LEU A 66 0.67 36.17 4.93
CA LEU A 66 -0.71 35.70 4.73
C LEU A 66 -0.87 35.16 3.31
N TRP A 67 -0.49 35.92 2.29
CA TRP A 67 -0.59 35.49 0.89
C TRP A 67 0.29 34.28 0.57
N ALA A 68 1.52 34.24 1.08
CA ALA A 68 2.46 33.14 0.82
C ALA A 68 2.00 31.79 1.40
N VAL A 69 1.19 31.80 2.46
CA VAL A 69 0.62 30.57 3.06
C VAL A 69 -0.75 30.25 2.48
N THR A 70 -1.63 31.23 2.28
CA THR A 70 -3.01 30.98 1.83
C THR A 70 -3.11 30.70 0.32
N ALA A 71 -2.31 31.38 -0.51
CA ALA A 71 -2.36 31.20 -1.95
C ALA A 71 -1.99 29.77 -2.40
N PRO A 72 -0.93 29.11 -1.88
CA PRO A 72 -0.62 27.75 -2.28
C PRO A 72 -1.72 26.75 -1.90
N VAL A 73 -2.29 26.90 -0.70
CA VAL A 73 -3.35 26.01 -0.21
C VAL A 73 -4.63 26.19 -1.03
N ALA A 74 -4.98 27.43 -1.39
CA ALA A 74 -6.17 27.73 -2.21
C ALA A 74 -6.01 27.27 -3.67
N LEU A 75 -4.79 27.32 -4.21
CA LEU A 75 -4.50 26.92 -5.58
C LEU A 75 -4.29 25.41 -5.74
N MET A 76 -3.99 24.69 -4.65
CA MET A 76 -3.71 23.25 -4.65
C MET A 76 -4.79 22.42 -5.37
N PRO A 77 -6.11 22.63 -5.17
CA PRO A 77 -7.15 21.83 -5.83
C PRO A 77 -7.32 22.12 -7.34
N LEU A 78 -6.87 23.29 -7.79
CA LEU A 78 -7.02 23.79 -9.16
C LEU A 78 -5.76 23.58 -10.01
N ALA A 79 -4.63 23.29 -9.36
CA ALA A 79 -3.33 23.22 -9.99
C ALA A 79 -3.08 21.86 -10.67
N PRO A 80 -2.40 21.84 -11.84
CA PRO A 80 -1.98 20.60 -12.47
C PRO A 80 -0.88 19.90 -11.64
N PRO A 81 -0.66 18.58 -11.82
CA PRO A 81 0.28 17.80 -11.02
C PRO A 81 1.71 18.37 -10.92
N LEU A 82 2.21 18.95 -12.01
CA LEU A 82 3.53 19.61 -12.04
C LEU A 82 3.61 20.83 -11.12
N ALA A 83 2.51 21.57 -10.99
CA ALA A 83 2.46 22.79 -10.19
C ALA A 83 2.45 22.50 -8.68
N HIS A 84 2.02 21.30 -8.24
CA HIS A 84 2.04 20.94 -6.82
C HIS A 84 3.45 21.01 -6.22
N VAL A 85 4.49 20.62 -6.96
CA VAL A 85 5.89 20.68 -6.48
C VAL A 85 6.29 22.13 -6.14
N PHE A 86 5.84 23.09 -6.95
CA PHE A 86 6.11 24.51 -6.71
C PHE A 86 5.25 25.08 -5.58
N LEU A 87 3.97 24.70 -5.49
CA LEU A 87 3.08 25.13 -4.42
C LEU A 87 3.55 24.61 -3.06
N GLU A 88 4.01 23.36 -2.99
CA GLU A 88 4.61 22.79 -1.78
C GLU A 88 5.90 23.50 -1.38
N GLY A 89 6.80 23.76 -2.32
CA GLY A 89 8.05 24.49 -2.04
C GLY A 89 7.79 25.92 -1.54
N LEU A 90 6.80 26.62 -2.13
CA LEU A 90 6.38 27.95 -1.69
C LEU A 90 5.78 27.93 -0.27
N LEU A 91 4.88 26.97 0.00
CA LEU A 91 4.26 26.81 1.31
C LEU A 91 5.31 26.50 2.38
N LEU A 92 6.12 25.46 2.18
CA LEU A 92 7.15 25.06 3.13
C LEU A 92 8.20 26.16 3.35
N GLY A 93 8.65 26.82 2.27
CA GLY A 93 9.58 27.94 2.37
C GLY A 93 9.02 29.12 3.16
N SER A 94 7.72 29.43 3.00
CA SER A 94 7.07 30.50 3.77
C SER A 94 6.93 30.16 5.25
N LEU A 95 6.65 28.90 5.60
CA LEU A 95 6.58 28.43 6.99
C LEU A 95 7.95 28.48 7.67
N VAL A 96 9.00 28.05 6.98
CA VAL A 96 10.39 28.16 7.48
C VAL A 96 10.78 29.64 7.65
N GLY A 97 10.44 30.49 6.68
CA GLY A 97 10.68 31.94 6.77
C GLY A 97 10.00 32.60 7.98
N LEU A 98 8.74 32.22 8.25
CA LEU A 98 8.00 32.67 9.43
C LEU A 98 8.64 32.19 10.74
N LEU A 99 9.11 30.95 10.78
CA LEU A 99 9.82 30.40 11.93
C LEU A 99 11.11 31.19 12.20
N LEU A 100 11.91 31.50 11.17
CA LEU A 100 13.12 32.32 11.29
C LEU A 100 12.83 33.71 11.85
N TRP A 101 11.73 34.33 11.43
CA TRP A 101 11.28 35.60 11.98
C TRP A 101 10.89 35.52 13.46
N ALA A 102 10.19 34.46 13.85
CA ALA A 102 9.80 34.23 15.24
C ALA A 102 11.03 34.01 16.13
N ILE A 103 11.98 33.19 15.69
CA ILE A 103 13.26 32.96 16.38
C ILE A 103 14.04 34.26 16.53
N HIS A 104 14.18 35.03 15.44
CA HIS A 104 14.90 36.30 15.51
C HIS A 104 14.26 37.27 16.51
N ARG A 105 12.92 37.38 16.52
CA ARG A 105 12.20 38.19 17.51
C ARG A 105 12.41 37.69 18.93
N PHE A 106 12.30 36.38 19.14
CA PHE A 106 12.54 35.77 20.45
C PHE A 106 13.94 36.07 20.98
N VAL A 107 14.98 35.93 20.15
CA VAL A 107 16.36 36.25 20.53
C VAL A 107 16.51 37.74 20.87
N THR A 108 15.92 38.65 20.08
CA THR A 108 15.99 40.10 20.39
C THR A 108 15.25 40.47 21.67
N VAL A 109 14.11 39.82 21.96
CA VAL A 109 13.35 40.05 23.20
C VAL A 109 14.11 39.46 24.38
N LEU A 110 14.69 38.27 24.25
CA LEU A 110 15.48 37.62 25.28
C LEU A 110 16.73 38.45 25.61
N HIS A 111 17.42 38.98 24.61
CA HIS A 111 18.55 39.89 24.80
C HIS A 111 18.14 41.18 25.53
N TRP A 112 17.03 41.81 25.11
CA TRP A 112 16.48 42.97 25.80
C TRP A 112 16.08 42.67 27.25
N TRP A 113 15.48 41.50 27.50
CA TRP A 113 15.09 41.07 28.85
C TRP A 113 16.31 40.79 29.72
N TRP A 114 17.35 40.18 29.15
CA TRP A 114 18.64 39.91 29.77
C TRP A 114 19.36 41.21 30.16
N GLU A 115 19.45 42.19 29.25
CA GLU A 115 19.99 43.52 29.55
C GLU A 115 19.18 44.24 30.64
N ARG A 116 17.86 44.08 30.66
CA ARG A 116 17.00 44.70 31.69
C ARG A 116 17.08 44.00 33.06
N LEU A 117 17.42 42.72 33.09
CA LEU A 117 17.65 41.94 34.32
C LEU A 117 19.04 42.17 34.90
N LEU A 118 20.07 42.17 34.06
CA LEU A 118 21.45 42.46 34.49
C LEU A 118 21.68 43.96 34.71
N GLY A 119 21.00 44.83 33.97
CA GLY A 119 21.00 46.28 34.19
C GLY A 119 20.29 46.73 35.47
N ARG A 120 19.58 45.82 36.16
CA ARG A 120 19.13 46.02 37.56
C ARG A 120 20.13 45.50 38.60
N VAL A 121 21.17 44.77 38.17
CA VAL A 121 22.23 44.22 39.02
C VAL A 121 23.56 44.97 38.82
N THR A 122 23.66 45.85 37.82
CA THR A 122 24.89 46.61 37.51
C THR A 122 24.60 48.11 37.42
N ASP A 123 24.17 48.70 38.54
CA ASP A 123 24.33 50.14 38.81
C ASP A 123 25.45 50.42 39.83
N GLN A 124 26.29 49.41 40.10
CA GLN A 124 27.58 49.58 40.75
C GLN A 124 28.56 48.58 40.17
N THR A 125 29.29 48.99 39.14
CA THR A 125 30.75 48.78 39.00
C THR A 125 31.15 49.23 37.60
N GLU A 126 31.98 50.27 37.56
CA GLU A 126 32.78 50.63 36.41
C GLU A 126 33.74 49.49 36.05
N ALA A 127 34.16 49.49 34.78
CA ALA A 127 35.15 48.61 34.14
C ALA A 127 34.62 47.25 33.63
N THR A 128 34.41 47.16 32.31
CA THR A 128 35.40 46.56 31.38
C THR A 128 34.83 46.45 29.97
N GLU A 129 35.42 47.21 29.05
CA GLU A 129 35.27 47.05 27.60
C GLU A 129 35.93 45.74 27.14
N ALA A 130 35.23 44.60 27.23
CA ALA A 130 35.74 43.36 26.63
C ALA A 130 34.69 42.29 26.28
N THR A 131 33.39 42.58 26.37
CA THR A 131 32.32 41.57 26.20
C THR A 131 31.25 42.00 25.20
N GLY A 132 31.60 42.80 24.20
CA GLY A 132 30.69 43.22 23.11
C GLY A 132 30.84 42.47 21.77
N ALA A 133 31.94 41.72 21.58
CA ALA A 133 32.30 41.18 20.26
C ALA A 133 32.04 39.67 20.06
N ALA A 134 31.89 38.88 21.14
CA ALA A 134 31.72 37.43 21.03
C ALA A 134 30.29 36.99 20.66
N MET A 135 29.30 37.90 20.70
CA MET A 135 27.89 37.55 20.52
C MET A 135 27.29 37.95 19.16
N LYS A 136 28.11 38.40 18.20
CA LYS A 136 27.67 38.78 16.84
C LYS A 136 28.13 37.83 15.72
N VAL A 137 28.88 36.77 16.02
CA VAL A 137 29.38 35.80 15.01
C VAL A 137 28.74 34.40 15.16
N GLY A 138 28.10 34.10 16.30
CA GLY A 138 27.57 32.76 16.61
C GLY A 138 26.13 32.46 16.16
N THR A 139 25.46 33.32 15.39
CA THR A 139 24.02 33.15 15.07
C THR A 139 23.76 32.77 13.60
N GLY A 140 24.79 32.77 12.75
CA GLY A 140 24.69 32.39 11.33
C GLY A 140 24.90 30.90 11.05
N LEU A 141 25.68 30.19 11.87
CA LEU A 141 26.06 28.79 11.61
C LEU A 141 25.16 27.74 12.28
N LEU A 142 24.35 28.11 13.27
CA LEU A 142 23.49 27.18 14.01
C LEU A 142 22.13 26.90 13.34
N LEU A 143 21.79 27.63 12.26
CA LEU A 143 20.51 27.48 11.55
C LEU A 143 20.60 26.71 10.22
N LEU A 144 21.80 26.31 9.77
CA LEU A 144 21.94 25.44 8.59
C LEU A 144 21.96 23.93 8.94
N GLY A 145 22.07 23.57 10.23
CA GLY A 145 22.13 22.18 10.69
C GLY A 145 20.78 21.52 11.00
N LEU A 146 19.66 22.24 10.86
CA LEU A 146 18.32 21.79 11.29
C LEU A 146 17.34 21.48 10.14
N LEU A 147 17.82 21.45 8.90
CA LEU A 147 17.04 21.11 7.70
C LEU A 147 17.68 20.00 6.85
N VAL A 148 18.39 19.06 7.49
CA VAL A 148 18.64 17.75 6.88
C VAL A 148 17.43 16.88 7.22
N PRO A 149 16.62 16.42 6.24
CA PRO A 149 15.62 15.41 6.52
C PRO A 149 16.35 14.15 6.98
N THR A 150 16.10 13.76 8.22
CA THR A 150 16.43 12.43 8.74
C THR A 150 15.55 11.42 8.03
N ASP A 151 15.95 10.99 6.83
CA ASP A 151 15.49 9.73 6.28
C ASP A 151 16.29 8.61 6.95
N LEU A 152 15.82 8.25 8.15
CA LEU A 152 16.14 6.98 8.78
C LEU A 152 15.40 5.88 8.02
N THR A 153 16.19 5.11 7.26
CA THR A 153 16.19 3.65 7.07
C THR A 153 16.30 3.25 5.59
N ALA A 154 17.54 3.24 5.10
CA ALA A 154 17.98 2.30 4.08
C ALA A 154 19.32 1.75 4.55
N ASP A 155 19.28 0.49 4.98
CA ASP A 155 20.41 -0.27 5.52
C ASP A 155 21.30 -0.67 4.34
N GLU A 156 22.27 0.17 3.98
CA GLU A 156 23.39 -0.21 3.13
C GLU A 156 24.60 -0.50 4.01
N VAL A 157 24.86 -1.80 4.17
CA VAL A 157 26.07 -2.37 4.74
C VAL A 157 27.27 -1.85 3.94
N ARG A 158 27.91 -0.81 4.46
CA ARG A 158 29.20 -0.30 3.98
C ARG A 158 30.28 -1.16 4.60
N LEU A 159 30.88 -2.02 3.78
CA LEU A 159 32.08 -2.79 4.14
C LEU A 159 33.20 -1.84 4.54
N ASP A 160 33.70 -2.03 5.76
CA ASP A 160 34.90 -1.42 6.32
C ASP A 160 36.07 -1.55 5.35
N GLN A 161 36.61 -0.42 4.90
CA GLN A 161 38.00 -0.34 4.46
C GLN A 161 38.77 0.43 5.51
N GLY A 162 39.78 -0.26 6.05
CA GLY A 162 40.60 0.17 7.17
C GLY A 162 41.29 1.51 6.94
N ALA A 163 41.51 2.15 8.09
CA ALA A 163 42.21 3.41 8.27
C ALA A 163 43.49 3.51 7.42
N SER A 164 43.56 4.56 6.61
CA SER A 164 44.82 5.10 6.11
C SER A 164 45.06 6.43 6.81
N THR A 165 46.18 6.51 7.50
CA THR A 165 46.69 7.67 8.24
C THR A 165 46.83 8.89 7.34
N GLU A 166 46.60 10.06 7.93
CA GLU A 166 46.79 11.39 7.35
C GLU A 166 48.13 11.51 6.61
N GLY A 167 48.05 11.69 5.29
CA GLY A 167 49.15 12.07 4.43
C GLY A 167 48.84 13.43 3.82
N THR A 168 49.71 14.40 4.09
CA THR A 168 49.74 15.77 3.56
C THR A 168 49.21 15.88 2.14
N ALA A 169 48.23 16.76 1.94
CA ALA A 169 47.62 17.03 0.64
C ALA A 169 48.65 17.52 -0.38
N ALA A 170 49.16 16.61 -1.20
CA ALA A 170 49.89 16.93 -2.41
C ALA A 170 48.89 17.43 -3.47
N LYS A 171 49.20 18.58 -4.06
CA LYS A 171 48.52 19.14 -5.26
C LYS A 171 48.31 18.02 -6.29
N PRO A 172 47.12 17.93 -6.94
CA PRO A 172 46.87 16.88 -7.91
C PRO A 172 47.86 17.01 -9.07
N VAL A 173 48.76 16.03 -9.19
CA VAL A 173 49.60 15.87 -10.39
C VAL A 173 48.64 15.55 -11.53
N ARG A 174 48.66 16.43 -12.53
CA ARG A 174 47.91 16.26 -13.78
C ARG A 174 48.24 14.88 -14.35
N ALA A 175 47.25 14.02 -14.52
CA ALA A 175 47.43 12.68 -15.09
C ALA A 175 48.14 12.80 -16.45
N VAL A 176 49.42 12.43 -16.47
CA VAL A 176 50.17 12.19 -17.70
C VAL A 176 49.50 10.98 -18.39
N GLY A 177 49.44 11.00 -19.72
CA GLY A 177 48.86 9.91 -20.52
C GLY A 177 49.44 8.53 -20.17
N PRO A 178 48.89 7.43 -20.75
CA PRO A 178 49.11 6.07 -20.28
C PRO A 178 50.61 5.78 -20.08
N ALA A 179 51.02 5.71 -18.81
CA ALA A 179 52.42 5.57 -18.43
C ALA A 179 52.86 4.13 -18.73
N VAL A 180 53.68 3.98 -19.77
CA VAL A 180 54.43 2.75 -20.02
C VAL A 180 55.61 2.74 -19.05
N LEU A 181 55.64 1.77 -18.14
CA LEU A 181 56.70 1.61 -17.15
C LEU A 181 57.73 0.62 -17.70
N VAL A 182 58.95 1.11 -17.94
CA VAL A 182 60.08 0.26 -18.33
C VAL A 182 60.83 -0.13 -17.05
N PRO A 183 60.98 -1.43 -16.71
CA PRO A 183 61.82 -1.86 -15.61
C PRO A 183 63.25 -1.34 -15.80
N TYR A 184 63.77 -0.59 -14.83
CA TYR A 184 65.11 0.01 -14.92
C TYR A 184 66.17 -1.01 -14.50
N ASP A 185 67.09 -1.29 -15.43
CA ASP A 185 68.34 -2.02 -15.18
C ASP A 185 69.50 -1.05 -15.49
N PRO A 186 70.38 -0.70 -14.52
CA PRO A 186 71.44 0.28 -14.72
C PRO A 186 72.47 -0.13 -15.78
N ASP A 187 72.57 -1.42 -16.11
CA ASP A 187 73.56 -1.96 -17.06
C ASP A 187 73.00 -2.14 -18.48
N GLN A 188 71.72 -1.81 -18.73
CA GLN A 188 71.06 -1.95 -20.03
C GLN A 188 70.38 -0.64 -20.46
N ASP A 189 70.42 -0.34 -21.76
CA ASP A 189 69.68 0.79 -22.32
C ASP A 189 68.17 0.56 -22.10
N PRO A 190 67.43 1.49 -21.46
CA PRO A 190 65.98 1.38 -21.28
C PRO A 190 65.20 1.15 -22.58
N LEU A 191 65.72 1.59 -23.74
CA LEU A 191 65.10 1.35 -25.04
C LEU A 191 65.30 -0.08 -25.56
N SER A 192 66.19 -0.85 -24.95
CA SER A 192 66.46 -2.26 -25.27
C SER A 192 65.62 -3.24 -24.46
N ALA A 193 64.73 -2.74 -23.59
CA ALA A 193 63.89 -3.57 -22.73
C ALA A 193 62.95 -4.48 -23.55
N GLN A 194 63.07 -5.79 -23.35
CA GLN A 194 62.21 -6.79 -24.03
C GLN A 194 60.77 -6.80 -23.51
N HIS A 195 60.54 -6.27 -22.31
CA HIS A 195 59.23 -6.26 -21.65
C HIS A 195 58.96 -4.88 -21.05
N VAL A 196 57.72 -4.42 -21.18
CA VAL A 196 57.23 -3.17 -20.60
C VAL A 196 55.98 -3.43 -19.76
N LEU A 197 55.90 -2.77 -18.62
CA LEU A 197 54.74 -2.83 -17.73
C LEU A 197 53.73 -1.76 -18.17
N LEU A 198 52.49 -2.19 -18.39
CA LEU A 198 51.41 -1.35 -18.86
C LEU A 198 50.27 -1.39 -17.83
N PRO A 199 49.49 -0.31 -17.67
CA PRO A 199 48.21 -0.38 -16.99
C PRO A 199 47.36 -1.49 -17.60
N TYR A 200 46.70 -2.30 -16.77
CA TYR A 200 46.00 -3.50 -17.21
C TYR A 200 44.96 -3.22 -18.32
N GLU A 201 44.26 -2.09 -18.27
CA GLU A 201 43.31 -1.68 -19.30
C GLU A 201 43.99 -1.40 -20.66
N GLN A 202 45.19 -0.82 -20.63
CA GLN A 202 46.01 -0.58 -21.83
C GLN A 202 46.50 -1.90 -22.41
N PHE A 203 46.93 -2.84 -21.56
CA PHE A 203 47.32 -4.19 -21.97
C PHE A 203 46.15 -4.93 -22.65
N LEU A 204 44.97 -4.96 -22.02
CA LEU A 204 43.79 -5.61 -22.60
C LEU A 204 43.41 -5.01 -23.96
N ARG A 205 43.46 -3.67 -24.09
CA ARG A 205 43.19 -2.99 -25.35
C ARG A 205 44.16 -3.42 -26.45
N LEU A 206 45.46 -3.38 -26.17
CA LEU A 206 46.50 -3.75 -27.14
C LEU A 206 46.44 -5.24 -27.48
N TRP A 207 46.20 -6.09 -26.49
CA TRP A 207 46.03 -7.52 -26.69
C TRP A 207 44.85 -7.82 -27.62
N ASN A 208 43.69 -7.22 -27.38
CA ASN A 208 42.49 -7.46 -28.19
C ASN A 208 42.61 -6.90 -29.62
N LEU A 209 43.40 -5.85 -29.81
CA LEU A 209 43.76 -5.35 -31.15
C LEU A 209 44.71 -6.30 -31.88
N ALA A 210 45.68 -6.87 -31.17
CA ALA A 210 46.67 -7.79 -31.74
C ALA A 210 46.13 -9.21 -31.97
N HIS A 211 45.19 -9.66 -31.13
CA HIS A 211 44.59 -11.00 -31.15
C HIS A 211 43.06 -10.90 -31.24
N PRO A 212 42.52 -10.41 -32.38
CA PRO A 212 41.07 -10.25 -32.55
C PRO A 212 40.30 -11.58 -32.43
N ASP A 213 40.96 -12.70 -32.73
CA ASP A 213 40.37 -14.05 -32.64
C ASP A 213 40.34 -14.60 -31.19
N GLN A 214 41.08 -13.98 -30.26
CA GLN A 214 41.20 -14.42 -28.85
C GLN A 214 41.19 -13.22 -27.89
N PRO A 215 40.09 -12.45 -27.84
CA PRO A 215 40.02 -11.28 -26.99
C PRO A 215 40.02 -11.67 -25.51
N LEU A 216 40.91 -11.05 -24.73
CA LEU A 216 40.89 -11.08 -23.28
C LEU A 216 39.83 -10.09 -22.78
N GLN A 217 38.91 -10.60 -21.97
CA GLN A 217 37.92 -9.79 -21.29
C GLN A 217 38.39 -9.48 -19.87
N LYS A 218 37.94 -8.34 -19.35
CA LYS A 218 38.12 -8.04 -17.93
C LYS A 218 37.45 -9.16 -17.12
N PRO A 219 38.14 -9.77 -16.14
CA PRO A 219 37.55 -10.83 -15.34
C PRO A 219 36.29 -10.32 -14.66
N ALA A 220 35.23 -11.14 -14.71
CA ALA A 220 33.98 -10.82 -14.05
C ALA A 220 34.22 -10.71 -12.53
N PRO A 221 33.57 -9.78 -11.82
CA PRO A 221 33.74 -9.63 -10.36
C PRO A 221 33.39 -10.91 -9.57
N VAL A 222 32.55 -11.77 -10.16
CA VAL A 222 32.11 -13.03 -9.62
C VAL A 222 32.18 -14.11 -10.70
N PRO A 223 32.49 -15.36 -10.34
CA PRO A 223 32.68 -16.43 -11.33
C PRO A 223 31.36 -16.83 -12.02
N ALA A 224 30.25 -16.78 -11.29
CA ALA A 224 28.91 -17.07 -11.81
C ALA A 224 27.80 -16.54 -10.87
N VAL A 225 26.59 -16.36 -11.39
CA VAL A 225 25.43 -15.78 -10.66
C VAL A 225 24.10 -16.44 -11.03
N ALA A 226 23.15 -16.45 -10.10
CA ALA A 226 21.74 -16.71 -10.39
C ALA A 226 21.03 -15.38 -10.72
N SER A 227 20.54 -15.25 -11.95
CA SER A 227 19.87 -14.03 -12.42
C SER A 227 18.36 -14.08 -12.21
N ALA A 228 17.76 -15.27 -12.29
CA ALA A 228 16.32 -15.45 -12.10
C ALA A 228 15.99 -16.80 -11.44
N ALA A 229 14.88 -16.84 -10.70
CA ALA A 229 14.35 -18.06 -10.11
C ALA A 229 12.81 -18.07 -10.15
N TYR A 230 12.25 -19.16 -10.68
CA TYR A 230 10.82 -19.39 -10.77
C TYR A 230 10.47 -20.69 -10.05
N TYR A 231 9.56 -20.64 -9.08
CA TYR A 231 9.10 -21.82 -8.36
C TYR A 231 7.60 -22.04 -8.57
N SER A 232 7.18 -23.27 -8.83
CA SER A 232 5.78 -23.70 -8.82
C SER A 232 5.60 -24.75 -7.73
N ILE A 233 4.60 -24.55 -6.88
CA ILE A 233 4.29 -25.40 -5.74
C ILE A 233 2.94 -26.05 -5.94
N GLU A 234 2.92 -27.36 -5.78
CA GLU A 234 1.73 -28.20 -5.80
C GLU A 234 1.67 -29.04 -4.53
N LEU A 235 0.51 -29.06 -3.88
CA LEU A 235 0.28 -29.85 -2.69
C LEU A 235 -0.10 -31.28 -3.09
N ALA A 236 0.52 -32.26 -2.44
CA ALA A 236 0.21 -33.67 -2.64
C ALA A 236 0.09 -34.40 -1.31
N ASP A 237 -0.87 -35.32 -1.24
CA ASP A 237 -1.04 -36.21 -0.10
C ASP A 237 -0.20 -37.47 -0.30
N VAL A 238 0.65 -37.77 0.67
CA VAL A 238 1.50 -38.96 0.70
C VAL A 238 1.16 -39.80 1.91
N SER A 239 0.99 -41.11 1.72
CA SER A 239 0.80 -42.05 2.83
C SER A 239 2.16 -42.59 3.28
N ILE A 240 2.55 -42.30 4.51
CA ILE A 240 3.79 -42.79 5.12
C ILE A 240 3.43 -43.56 6.39
N ALA A 241 3.78 -44.85 6.45
CA ALA A 241 3.49 -45.73 7.58
C ALA A 241 2.01 -45.71 8.02
N GLY A 242 1.08 -45.69 7.05
CA GLY A 242 -0.37 -45.69 7.30
C GLY A 242 -0.95 -44.34 7.75
N ARG A 243 -0.15 -43.27 7.85
CA ARG A 243 -0.62 -41.91 8.13
C ARG A 243 -0.53 -41.05 6.87
N ARG A 244 -1.64 -40.38 6.51
CA ARG A 244 -1.69 -39.40 5.42
C ARG A 244 -1.01 -38.12 5.87
N ARG A 245 -0.02 -37.65 5.11
CA ARG A 245 0.67 -36.38 5.31
C ARG A 245 0.68 -35.60 4.01
N THR A 246 0.46 -34.30 4.12
CA THR A 246 0.57 -33.39 2.98
C THR A 246 2.00 -32.91 2.85
N VAL A 247 2.52 -32.95 1.63
CA VAL A 247 3.82 -32.38 1.26
C VAL A 247 3.63 -31.39 0.13
N ALA A 248 4.53 -30.41 0.05
CA ALA A 248 4.57 -29.47 -1.06
C ALA A 248 5.65 -29.92 -2.04
N ASN A 249 5.24 -30.36 -3.23
CA ASN A 249 6.15 -30.62 -4.33
C ASN A 249 6.49 -29.30 -5.00
N VAL A 250 7.78 -28.98 -5.08
CA VAL A 250 8.26 -27.74 -5.68
C VAL A 250 9.05 -28.06 -6.94
N GLN A 251 8.68 -27.39 -8.03
CA GLN A 251 9.42 -27.37 -9.28
C GLN A 251 10.06 -25.99 -9.42
N GLY A 252 11.38 -25.93 -9.50
CA GLY A 252 12.15 -24.72 -9.66
C GLY A 252 12.79 -24.65 -11.04
N ARG A 253 12.77 -23.48 -11.68
CA ARG A 253 13.54 -23.18 -12.89
C ARG A 253 14.38 -21.93 -12.65
N LEU A 254 15.69 -22.09 -12.72
CA LEU A 254 16.65 -21.05 -12.40
C LEU A 254 17.47 -20.70 -13.65
N VAL A 255 17.76 -19.41 -13.83
CA VAL A 255 18.62 -18.91 -14.91
C VAL A 255 19.97 -18.50 -14.32
N LEU A 256 20.99 -19.27 -14.66
CA LEU A 256 22.35 -19.09 -14.16
C LEU A 256 23.24 -18.51 -15.26
N HIS A 257 24.17 -17.64 -14.89
CA HIS A 257 25.19 -17.10 -15.78
C HIS A 257 26.56 -17.44 -15.24
N SER A 258 27.38 -18.08 -16.06
CA SER A 258 28.76 -18.42 -15.76
C SER A 258 29.71 -17.59 -16.62
N PHE A 259 30.73 -17.02 -15.99
CA PHE A 259 31.74 -16.17 -16.64
C PHE A 259 33.09 -16.87 -16.78
N GLN A 260 33.26 -18.05 -16.17
CA GLN A 260 34.45 -18.89 -16.28
C GLN A 260 34.06 -20.38 -16.31
N PRO A 261 34.87 -21.27 -16.89
CA PRO A 261 34.60 -22.71 -16.82
C PRO A 261 34.68 -23.22 -15.38
N GLN A 262 33.94 -24.29 -15.08
CA GLN A 262 33.90 -24.91 -13.74
C GLN A 262 33.52 -23.91 -12.62
N ALA A 263 32.60 -22.98 -12.92
CA ALA A 263 32.15 -22.01 -11.94
C ALA A 263 31.09 -22.60 -11.02
N GLU A 264 31.24 -22.40 -9.71
CA GLU A 264 30.24 -22.79 -8.73
C GLU A 264 29.24 -21.64 -8.51
N VAL A 265 27.95 -21.97 -8.55
CA VAL A 265 26.87 -21.01 -8.27
C VAL A 265 26.08 -21.46 -7.06
N ARG A 266 25.97 -20.58 -6.07
CA ARG A 266 25.05 -20.74 -4.95
C ARG A 266 23.61 -20.50 -5.42
N LEU A 267 22.72 -21.42 -5.08
CA LEU A 267 21.32 -21.36 -5.47
C LEU A 267 20.56 -20.32 -4.62
N PRO A 268 19.52 -19.66 -5.17
CA PRO A 268 18.66 -18.72 -4.47
C PRO A 268 17.65 -19.40 -3.52
N LEU A 269 18.10 -20.43 -2.80
CA LEU A 269 17.36 -21.16 -1.77
C LEU A 269 18.34 -21.73 -0.74
N ASP A 270 17.89 -21.88 0.51
CA ASP A 270 18.66 -22.62 1.51
C ASP A 270 18.53 -24.13 1.31
N ALA A 271 19.12 -24.92 2.21
CA ALA A 271 19.02 -26.36 2.17
C ALA A 271 17.56 -26.85 2.22
N VAL A 272 17.18 -27.51 1.14
CA VAL A 272 15.93 -28.25 0.96
C VAL A 272 16.28 -29.67 0.48
N PRO A 273 15.43 -30.67 0.74
CA PRO A 273 15.66 -32.02 0.23
C PRO A 273 15.39 -32.05 -1.28
N VAL A 274 16.47 -31.91 -2.05
CA VAL A 274 16.45 -31.99 -3.52
C VAL A 274 16.21 -33.43 -3.95
N VAL A 275 15.20 -33.62 -4.80
CA VAL A 275 14.81 -34.91 -5.38
C VAL A 275 15.45 -35.09 -6.76
N GLU A 276 15.46 -34.02 -7.56
CA GLU A 276 16.00 -34.05 -8.92
C GLU A 276 16.63 -32.69 -9.24
N ALA A 277 17.74 -32.70 -9.99
CA ALA A 277 18.37 -31.50 -10.50
C ALA A 277 18.92 -31.77 -11.91
N ARG A 278 18.62 -30.86 -12.85
CA ARG A 278 19.06 -30.96 -14.24
C ARG A 278 19.61 -29.62 -14.71
N LEU A 279 20.87 -29.60 -15.12
CA LEU A 279 21.51 -28.45 -15.74
C LEU A 279 21.50 -28.65 -17.25
N ASP A 280 20.85 -27.75 -17.98
CA ASP A 280 20.65 -27.83 -19.43
C ASP A 280 20.13 -29.22 -19.86
N ASP A 281 19.03 -29.65 -19.22
CA ASP A 281 18.34 -30.94 -19.39
C ASP A 281 19.11 -32.20 -18.98
N ARG A 282 20.37 -32.06 -18.53
CA ARG A 282 21.23 -33.17 -18.08
C ARG A 282 21.27 -33.27 -16.56
N PRO A 283 21.19 -34.48 -15.97
CA PRO A 283 21.32 -34.66 -14.54
C PRO A 283 22.59 -34.01 -13.98
N THR A 284 22.46 -33.25 -12.90
CA THR A 284 23.58 -32.60 -12.21
C THR A 284 23.51 -32.86 -10.71
N ALA A 285 24.67 -32.84 -10.06
CA ALA A 285 24.74 -32.95 -8.60
C ALA A 285 24.55 -31.56 -7.97
N VAL A 286 23.67 -31.47 -6.98
CA VAL A 286 23.57 -30.30 -6.10
C VAL A 286 24.44 -30.57 -4.88
N ARG A 287 25.40 -29.69 -4.63
CA ARG A 287 26.23 -29.72 -3.44
C ARG A 287 25.50 -28.98 -2.31
N SER A 288 25.57 -29.54 -1.11
CA SER A 288 25.09 -28.89 0.11
C SER A 288 26.29 -28.56 0.97
N GLU A 289 26.52 -27.28 1.23
CA GLU A 289 27.55 -26.81 2.16
C GLU A 289 26.90 -26.24 3.41
N SER A 290 27.31 -26.73 4.57
CA SER A 290 26.86 -26.22 5.86
C SER A 290 28.00 -25.45 6.52
N ALA A 291 27.84 -24.12 6.62
CA ALA A 291 28.73 -23.25 7.37
C ALA A 291 27.89 -22.42 8.36
N ASP A 292 28.37 -22.25 9.58
CA ASP A 292 27.75 -21.42 10.62
C ASP A 292 26.24 -21.69 10.86
N GLY A 293 25.83 -22.96 10.82
CA GLY A 293 24.45 -23.37 11.03
C GLY A 293 23.47 -23.02 9.90
N ARG A 294 23.95 -22.49 8.77
CA ARG A 294 23.14 -22.25 7.56
C ARG A 294 23.64 -23.12 6.42
N ALA A 295 22.85 -24.11 6.05
CA ALA A 295 23.14 -24.96 4.91
C ALA A 295 22.70 -24.26 3.61
N SER A 296 23.63 -24.16 2.65
CA SER A 296 23.43 -23.55 1.34
C SER A 296 23.61 -24.59 0.25
N LEU A 297 22.87 -24.43 -0.85
CA LEU A 297 22.97 -25.31 -2.00
C LEU A 297 23.76 -24.64 -3.12
N SER A 298 24.57 -25.40 -3.83
CA SER A 298 25.34 -24.95 -4.99
C SER A 298 25.37 -25.97 -6.11
N VAL A 299 25.60 -25.50 -7.34
CA VAL A 299 25.79 -26.33 -8.53
C VAL A 299 27.03 -25.86 -9.28
N LEU A 300 27.79 -26.83 -9.79
CA LEU A 300 28.95 -26.58 -10.64
C LEU A 300 28.52 -26.44 -12.11
N ILE A 301 28.91 -25.33 -12.74
CA ILE A 301 28.63 -25.03 -14.14
C ILE A 301 29.91 -25.27 -14.96
N PRO A 302 29.90 -26.23 -15.92
CA PRO A 302 31.11 -26.64 -16.60
C PRO A 302 31.61 -25.64 -17.64
N LYS A 303 30.71 -24.86 -18.26
CA LYS A 303 31.01 -23.95 -19.38
C LYS A 303 30.66 -22.51 -19.04
N VAL A 304 31.27 -21.59 -19.79
CA VAL A 304 30.91 -20.16 -19.78
C VAL A 304 29.60 -19.98 -20.55
N GLY A 305 28.71 -19.11 -20.08
CA GLY A 305 27.46 -18.78 -20.75
C GLY A 305 26.23 -18.79 -19.84
N ARG A 306 25.06 -18.77 -20.46
CA ARG A 306 23.77 -18.88 -19.78
C ARG A 306 23.36 -20.35 -19.69
N HIS A 307 22.94 -20.77 -18.50
CA HIS A 307 22.52 -22.13 -18.20
C HIS A 307 21.15 -22.12 -17.52
N VAL A 308 20.38 -23.18 -17.73
CA VAL A 308 19.08 -23.37 -17.06
C VAL A 308 19.19 -24.55 -16.11
N LEU A 309 18.87 -24.32 -14.85
CA LEU A 309 18.83 -25.35 -13.82
C LEU A 309 17.37 -25.61 -13.44
N ASP A 310 16.87 -26.78 -13.81
CA ASP A 310 15.58 -27.29 -13.38
C ASP A 310 15.77 -28.15 -12.12
N LEU A 311 15.02 -27.84 -11.06
CA LEU A 311 15.10 -28.46 -9.74
C LEU A 311 13.74 -29.01 -9.32
N ARG A 312 13.74 -30.15 -8.64
CA ARG A 312 12.57 -30.67 -7.92
C ARG A 312 12.96 -30.96 -6.49
N PHE A 313 12.16 -30.51 -5.55
CA PHE A 313 12.35 -30.74 -4.12
C PHE A 313 11.02 -30.77 -3.39
N GLN A 314 11.04 -31.22 -2.14
CA GLN A 314 9.85 -31.29 -1.30
C GLN A 314 9.98 -30.42 -0.07
N LEU A 315 8.89 -29.76 0.32
CA LEU A 315 8.80 -29.00 1.56
C LEU A 315 7.75 -29.61 2.49
N PRO A 316 7.99 -29.60 3.81
CA PRO A 316 6.99 -30.00 4.77
C PRO A 316 5.83 -28.99 4.81
N VAL A 317 4.61 -29.50 4.89
CA VAL A 317 3.41 -28.70 5.11
C VAL A 317 2.88 -29.01 6.51
N ARG A 318 2.73 -27.99 7.35
CA ARG A 318 2.01 -28.11 8.61
C ARG A 318 0.53 -28.00 8.31
N GLN A 319 -0.23 -29.07 8.49
CA GLN A 319 -1.65 -29.09 8.15
C GLN A 319 -2.49 -29.47 9.37
N GLU A 320 -3.54 -28.68 9.60
CA GLU A 320 -4.55 -28.89 10.64
C GLU A 320 -5.94 -28.83 9.99
N GLY A 321 -6.49 -30.00 9.67
CA GLY A 321 -7.72 -30.11 8.89
C GLY A 321 -7.58 -29.42 7.52
N PRO A 322 -8.48 -28.48 7.17
CA PRO A 322 -8.41 -27.75 5.89
C PRO A 322 -7.45 -26.55 5.92
N ALA A 323 -6.90 -26.19 7.07
CA ALA A 323 -5.89 -25.14 7.20
C ALA A 323 -4.49 -25.72 7.04
N GLY A 324 -3.59 -24.95 6.46
CA GLY A 324 -2.21 -25.36 6.28
C GLY A 324 -1.25 -24.19 6.19
N GLU A 325 0.01 -24.48 6.45
CA GLU A 325 1.11 -23.54 6.41
C GLU A 325 2.34 -24.23 5.82
N LEU A 326 3.03 -23.53 4.94
CA LEU A 326 4.34 -23.92 4.44
C LEU A 326 5.29 -22.72 4.48
N THR A 327 6.57 -23.00 4.68
CA THR A 327 7.64 -22.00 4.63
C THR A 327 8.66 -22.39 3.58
N VAL A 328 8.97 -21.47 2.67
CA VAL A 328 9.97 -21.62 1.63
C VAL A 328 11.20 -20.81 2.01
N PRO A 329 12.37 -21.44 2.23
CA PRO A 329 13.56 -20.74 2.65
C PRO A 329 14.32 -20.21 1.42
N LEU A 330 14.08 -18.95 1.08
CA LEU A 330 14.56 -18.33 -0.15
C LEU A 330 15.79 -17.47 0.12
N ARG A 331 16.63 -17.28 -0.90
CA ARG A 331 17.70 -16.28 -0.89
C ARG A 331 17.41 -15.19 -1.94
N PRO A 332 17.95 -13.98 -1.76
CA PRO A 332 17.73 -12.88 -2.70
C PRO A 332 18.10 -13.26 -4.12
N VAL A 333 17.29 -12.84 -5.09
CA VAL A 333 17.52 -13.06 -6.53
C VAL A 333 16.98 -11.86 -7.32
N PRO A 334 17.67 -11.40 -8.39
CA PRO A 334 17.23 -10.20 -9.11
C PRO A 334 15.83 -10.30 -9.71
N ALA A 335 15.47 -11.46 -10.27
CA ALA A 335 14.15 -11.72 -10.83
C ALA A 335 13.55 -13.01 -10.26
N GLY A 336 12.57 -12.87 -9.37
CA GLY A 336 11.99 -13.99 -8.65
C GLY A 336 10.47 -14.05 -8.73
N LYS A 337 9.91 -15.22 -9.03
CA LYS A 337 8.47 -15.48 -8.85
C LYS A 337 8.22 -16.86 -8.26
N LEU A 338 7.34 -16.93 -7.27
CA LEU A 338 6.81 -18.17 -6.74
C LEU A 338 5.32 -18.24 -6.99
N ALA A 339 4.84 -19.42 -7.41
CA ALA A 339 3.43 -19.65 -7.62
C ALA A 339 2.96 -20.90 -6.86
N LEU A 340 1.89 -20.76 -6.09
CA LEU A 340 1.27 -21.84 -5.31
C LEU A 340 -0.13 -22.12 -5.84
N THR A 341 -0.41 -23.39 -6.13
CA THR A 341 -1.78 -23.87 -6.38
C THR A 341 -2.40 -24.27 -5.04
N LEU A 342 -3.50 -23.61 -4.66
CA LEU A 342 -4.20 -23.88 -3.39
C LEU A 342 -4.98 -25.20 -3.45
N PRO A 343 -5.20 -25.85 -2.29
CA PRO A 343 -5.92 -27.13 -2.24
C PRO A 343 -7.43 -26.98 -2.49
N ALA A 344 -7.97 -25.78 -2.34
CA ALA A 344 -9.36 -25.44 -2.63
C ALA A 344 -9.48 -23.95 -2.99
N SER A 345 -10.53 -23.58 -3.72
CA SER A 345 -10.84 -22.19 -4.02
C SER A 345 -11.49 -21.46 -2.84
N GLY A 346 -11.25 -20.17 -2.69
CA GLY A 346 -11.97 -19.31 -1.73
C GLY A 346 -11.38 -19.34 -0.32
N LEU A 347 -10.16 -19.86 -0.15
CA LEU A 347 -9.45 -19.85 1.13
C LEU A 347 -9.01 -18.43 1.52
N ASP A 348 -8.94 -18.16 2.83
CA ASP A 348 -8.22 -16.99 3.33
C ASP A 348 -6.72 -17.32 3.29
N VAL A 349 -5.92 -16.49 2.63
CA VAL A 349 -4.47 -16.69 2.54
C VAL A 349 -3.70 -15.50 3.10
N ARG A 350 -2.73 -15.82 3.96
CA ARG A 350 -1.77 -14.89 4.54
C ARG A 350 -0.38 -15.25 4.04
N ILE A 351 0.34 -14.23 3.56
CA ILE A 351 1.70 -14.35 3.06
C ILE A 351 2.56 -13.43 3.92
N ASN A 352 3.61 -13.98 4.54
CA ASN A 352 4.62 -13.22 5.27
C ASN A 352 5.99 -13.46 4.64
N GLY A 353 6.87 -12.45 4.67
CA GLY A 353 8.20 -12.54 4.08
C GLY A 353 8.28 -12.07 2.62
N SER A 354 7.25 -11.36 2.13
CA SER A 354 7.29 -10.64 0.85
C SER A 354 6.87 -9.18 1.09
N GLU A 355 7.68 -8.23 0.63
CA GLU A 355 7.41 -6.79 0.76
C GLU A 355 6.30 -6.30 -0.19
N ARG A 356 6.05 -7.05 -1.27
CA ARG A 356 5.07 -6.71 -2.30
C ARG A 356 3.86 -7.63 -2.21
N ARG A 357 2.67 -7.05 -2.38
CA ARG A 357 1.42 -7.81 -2.33
C ARG A 357 1.36 -8.81 -3.49
N GLY A 358 1.20 -10.09 -3.19
CA GLY A 358 1.03 -11.15 -4.19
C GLY A 358 -0.22 -10.95 -5.06
N HIS A 359 -0.15 -11.42 -6.31
CA HIS A 359 -1.27 -11.42 -7.25
C HIS A 359 -2.05 -12.73 -7.14
N ARG A 360 -3.38 -12.67 -7.19
CA ARG A 360 -4.26 -13.84 -7.06
C ARG A 360 -5.06 -14.00 -8.34
N THR A 361 -4.90 -15.14 -9.01
CA THR A 361 -5.66 -15.47 -10.23
C THR A 361 -6.62 -16.61 -9.91
N LYS A 362 -7.91 -16.39 -10.15
CA LYS A 362 -8.96 -17.36 -9.90
C LYS A 362 -9.37 -18.02 -11.22
N SER A 363 -9.24 -19.34 -11.30
CA SER A 363 -9.85 -20.17 -12.35
C SER A 363 -11.10 -20.87 -11.79
N THR A 364 -11.95 -21.43 -12.65
CA THR A 364 -13.23 -22.08 -12.29
C THR A 364 -13.07 -23.27 -11.34
N GLU A 365 -11.90 -23.93 -11.32
CA GLU A 365 -11.64 -25.14 -10.50
C GLU A 365 -10.45 -25.01 -9.54
N THR A 366 -9.49 -24.11 -9.80
CA THR A 366 -8.26 -23.96 -9.01
C THR A 366 -7.96 -22.50 -8.74
N GLU A 367 -7.38 -22.22 -7.57
CA GLU A 367 -6.94 -20.89 -7.19
C GLU A 367 -5.42 -20.86 -7.08
N ARG A 368 -4.79 -19.96 -7.85
CA ARG A 368 -3.34 -19.82 -7.91
C ARG A 368 -2.90 -18.47 -7.35
N ILE A 369 -1.90 -18.51 -6.49
CA ILE A 369 -1.28 -17.32 -5.91
C ILE A 369 0.10 -17.16 -6.51
N GLU A 370 0.41 -15.96 -6.97
CA GLU A 370 1.75 -15.58 -7.42
C GLU A 370 2.35 -14.54 -6.49
N VAL A 371 3.57 -14.76 -6.03
CA VAL A 371 4.29 -13.92 -5.08
C VAL A 371 5.69 -13.60 -5.63
N PRO A 372 6.11 -12.33 -5.65
CA PRO A 372 7.50 -11.99 -5.94
C PRO A 372 8.41 -12.40 -4.77
N ILE A 373 9.61 -12.89 -5.10
CA ILE A 373 10.58 -13.49 -4.14
C ILE A 373 11.97 -12.85 -4.21
N ASP A 374 12.07 -11.65 -4.77
CA ASP A 374 13.30 -10.90 -4.99
C ASP A 374 14.07 -10.61 -3.68
N ALA A 375 13.34 -10.30 -2.60
CA ALA A 375 13.92 -10.00 -1.29
C ALA A 375 14.57 -11.22 -0.60
N GLY A 376 14.22 -12.45 -0.98
CA GLY A 376 14.62 -13.66 -0.27
C GLY A 376 14.03 -13.78 1.14
N GLY A 377 14.66 -14.59 2.00
CA GLY A 377 14.22 -14.86 3.36
C GLY A 377 13.16 -15.98 3.46
N PRO A 378 12.68 -16.30 4.67
CA PRO A 378 11.63 -17.28 4.87
C PRO A 378 10.28 -16.73 4.38
N LEU A 379 9.79 -17.23 3.24
CA LEU A 379 8.45 -16.93 2.74
C LEU A 379 7.46 -17.93 3.34
N THR A 380 6.62 -17.45 4.26
CA THR A 380 5.58 -18.26 4.89
C THR A 380 4.24 -18.00 4.21
N ILE A 381 3.64 -19.05 3.66
CA ILE A 381 2.30 -19.02 3.07
C ILE A 381 1.39 -19.88 3.94
N ALA A 382 0.40 -19.24 4.56
CA ALA A 382 -0.60 -19.88 5.39
C ALA A 382 -1.98 -19.70 4.76
N TRP A 383 -2.72 -20.79 4.61
CA TRP A 383 -4.09 -20.80 4.15
C TRP A 383 -5.00 -21.43 5.19
N ARG A 384 -6.24 -20.99 5.20
CA ARG A 384 -7.30 -21.58 6.02
C ARG A 384 -8.60 -21.46 5.24
N PRO A 385 -9.61 -22.30 5.54
CA PRO A 385 -10.97 -22.00 5.10
C PRO A 385 -11.25 -20.54 5.36
N PRO A 386 -11.95 -19.85 4.45
CA PRO A 386 -12.48 -18.57 4.82
C PRO A 386 -13.19 -18.81 6.14
N ARG A 387 -13.00 -17.92 7.12
CA ARG A 387 -13.92 -17.97 8.24
C ARG A 387 -15.29 -17.84 7.58
N THR A 388 -16.04 -18.94 7.52
CA THR A 388 -17.46 -18.85 7.78
C THR A 388 -17.46 -18.20 9.14
N VAL A 389 -17.51 -16.87 9.13
CA VAL A 389 -18.21 -16.13 10.13
C VAL A 389 -19.55 -16.84 10.07
N ALA A 390 -19.69 -17.91 10.87
CA ALA A 390 -20.94 -18.59 11.09
C ALA A 390 -21.82 -17.42 11.44
N LEU A 391 -22.63 -16.97 10.45
CA LEU A 391 -23.23 -15.63 10.36
C LEU A 391 -23.26 -15.09 11.76
N GLY A 392 -22.26 -14.29 12.15
CA GLY A 392 -22.06 -13.99 13.56
C GLY A 392 -23.34 -13.31 13.92
N GLN A 393 -24.25 -14.04 14.60
CA GLN A 393 -25.70 -13.86 14.39
C GLN A 393 -25.94 -12.37 14.38
N ARG A 394 -26.21 -11.83 13.20
CA ARG A 394 -26.40 -10.39 13.04
C ARG A 394 -27.69 -10.14 13.80
N PHE A 395 -27.56 -9.77 15.06
CA PHE A 395 -28.68 -9.72 15.97
C PHE A 395 -29.31 -8.35 15.80
N VAL A 396 -30.10 -8.25 14.74
CA VAL A 396 -30.86 -7.06 14.39
C VAL A 396 -32.25 -7.21 15.00
N GLN A 397 -32.57 -6.32 15.93
CA GLN A 397 -33.91 -6.17 16.49
C GLN A 397 -34.59 -5.00 15.81
N VAL A 398 -35.84 -5.20 15.39
CA VAL A 398 -36.67 -4.16 14.80
C VAL A 398 -37.91 -3.97 15.66
N GLU A 399 -38.12 -2.73 16.09
CA GLU A 399 -39.36 -2.28 16.70
C GLU A 399 -40.13 -1.47 15.65
N SER A 400 -41.29 -1.97 15.23
CA SER A 400 -42.11 -1.37 14.17
C SER A 400 -43.35 -0.69 14.76
N SER A 401 -43.60 0.57 14.41
CA SER A 401 -44.87 1.26 14.64
C SER A 401 -45.55 1.50 13.30
N LEU A 402 -46.84 1.21 13.23
CA LEU A 402 -47.58 1.29 11.98
C LEU A 402 -48.91 1.99 12.22
N ALA A 403 -49.15 3.06 11.46
CA ALA A 403 -50.44 3.72 11.37
C ALA A 403 -51.05 3.43 10.00
N LEU A 404 -52.21 2.78 9.99
CA LEU A 404 -53.05 2.56 8.82
C LEU A 404 -54.21 3.54 8.86
N LEU A 405 -54.36 4.37 7.83
CA LEU A 405 -55.54 5.21 7.61
C LEU A 405 -56.36 4.64 6.45
N VAL A 406 -57.62 4.34 6.74
CA VAL A 406 -58.63 3.98 5.73
C VAL A 406 -59.29 5.26 5.24
N ASP A 407 -59.16 5.54 3.94
CA ASP A 407 -59.71 6.71 3.27
C ASP A 407 -60.46 6.33 1.98
N ASP A 408 -61.11 7.30 1.34
CA ASP A 408 -61.89 7.11 0.11
C ASP A 408 -61.01 6.77 -1.10
N ALA A 409 -59.79 7.31 -1.14
CA ALA A 409 -58.80 7.08 -2.17
C ALA A 409 -58.10 5.72 -2.03
N GLY A 410 -58.14 5.11 -0.83
CA GLY A 410 -57.46 3.86 -0.52
C GLY A 410 -56.91 3.82 0.89
N LEU A 411 -55.85 3.02 1.08
CA LEU A 411 -55.20 2.86 2.37
C LEU A 411 -53.86 3.58 2.39
N PHE A 412 -53.69 4.49 3.34
CA PHE A 412 -52.42 5.16 3.60
C PHE A 412 -51.74 4.49 4.79
N LEU A 413 -50.47 4.13 4.62
CA LEU A 413 -49.67 3.46 5.62
C LEU A 413 -48.46 4.32 5.94
N VAL A 414 -48.25 4.60 7.22
CA VAL A 414 -46.99 5.17 7.73
C VAL A 414 -46.36 4.14 8.66
N THR A 415 -45.15 3.69 8.33
CA THR A 415 -44.41 2.70 9.12
C THR A 415 -43.11 3.29 9.65
N GLY A 416 -42.98 3.33 10.97
CA GLY A 416 -41.73 3.64 11.66
C GLY A 416 -41.01 2.36 12.04
N HIS A 417 -39.71 2.26 11.76
CA HIS A 417 -38.87 1.13 12.16
C HIS A 417 -37.67 1.64 12.96
N ARG A 418 -37.61 1.27 14.24
CA ARG A 418 -36.43 1.44 15.08
C ARG A 418 -35.58 0.19 15.01
N ILE A 419 -34.43 0.31 14.34
CA ILE A 419 -33.51 -0.79 14.09
C ILE A 419 -32.39 -0.71 15.11
N ARG A 420 -32.18 -1.78 15.89
CA ARG A 420 -31.06 -1.91 16.82
C ARG A 420 -30.16 -3.07 16.39
N VAL A 421 -28.90 -2.78 16.12
CA VAL A 421 -27.85 -3.73 15.78
C VAL A 421 -27.11 -4.09 17.07
N ARG A 422 -27.41 -5.24 17.67
CA ARG A 422 -26.74 -5.67 18.92
C ARG A 422 -25.36 -6.28 18.65
N ARG A 423 -25.15 -6.81 17.43
CA ARG A 423 -23.89 -7.43 17.01
C ARG A 423 -23.75 -7.38 15.50
N GLY A 424 -22.63 -6.85 15.02
CA GLY A 424 -22.32 -6.71 13.60
C GLY A 424 -22.47 -5.28 13.10
N ARG A 425 -22.51 -5.13 11.77
CA ARG A 425 -22.68 -3.84 11.08
C ARG A 425 -23.73 -4.00 9.98
N LEU A 426 -24.63 -3.02 9.84
CA LEU A 426 -25.71 -3.04 8.86
C LEU A 426 -25.47 -1.97 7.80
N HIS A 427 -25.29 -2.37 6.53
CA HIS A 427 -25.05 -1.45 5.41
C HIS A 427 -26.32 -1.07 4.64
N GLY A 428 -27.39 -1.82 4.83
CA GLY A 428 -28.69 -1.63 4.20
C GLY A 428 -29.69 -2.60 4.81
N MET A 429 -30.95 -2.46 4.45
CA MET A 429 -32.04 -3.29 4.94
C MET A 429 -33.04 -3.55 3.82
N ASP A 430 -33.46 -4.81 3.70
CA ASP A 430 -34.45 -5.24 2.72
C ASP A 430 -35.78 -5.50 3.43
N PHE A 431 -36.88 -5.12 2.79
CA PHE A 431 -38.24 -5.40 3.24
C PHE A 431 -38.98 -6.18 2.15
N ALA A 432 -39.73 -7.21 2.52
CA ALA A 432 -40.70 -7.82 1.62
C ALA A 432 -41.84 -6.83 1.40
N LEU A 433 -42.07 -6.48 0.13
CA LEU A 433 -43.05 -5.50 -0.30
C LEU A 433 -44.19 -6.23 -1.02
N PRO A 434 -45.39 -6.32 -0.43
CA PRO A 434 -46.55 -6.89 -1.10
C PRO A 434 -46.86 -6.18 -2.41
N GLU A 435 -47.38 -6.92 -3.40
CA GLU A 435 -47.72 -6.38 -4.73
C GLU A 435 -48.73 -5.23 -4.67
N THR A 436 -49.63 -5.26 -3.68
CA THR A 436 -50.67 -4.25 -3.44
C THR A 436 -50.11 -2.92 -2.92
N LEU A 437 -48.89 -2.91 -2.37
CA LEU A 437 -48.27 -1.73 -1.80
C LEU A 437 -47.37 -0.99 -2.80
N ARG A 438 -47.54 0.32 -2.82
CA ARG A 438 -46.64 1.28 -3.50
C ARG A 438 -45.91 2.09 -2.45
N VAL A 439 -44.59 2.22 -2.62
CA VAL A 439 -43.75 3.03 -1.75
C VAL A 439 -43.80 4.46 -2.27
N GLU A 440 -44.23 5.40 -1.45
CA GLU A 440 -44.24 6.83 -1.78
C GLU A 440 -42.91 7.47 -1.37
N THR A 441 -42.52 7.26 -0.11
CA THR A 441 -41.29 7.82 0.44
C THR A 441 -40.66 6.91 1.45
N VAL A 442 -39.33 6.90 1.50
CA VAL A 442 -38.52 6.32 2.58
C VAL A 442 -37.61 7.41 3.13
N GLN A 443 -37.65 7.63 4.44
CA GLN A 443 -36.88 8.66 5.12
C GLN A 443 -36.18 8.09 6.36
N GLY A 444 -35.09 8.72 6.76
CA GLY A 444 -34.33 8.35 7.95
C GLY A 444 -32.97 9.04 7.98
N PRO A 445 -32.35 9.19 9.16
CA PRO A 445 -31.09 9.92 9.32
C PRO A 445 -29.93 9.30 8.51
N ASP A 446 -29.94 7.98 8.36
CA ASP A 446 -28.86 7.25 7.70
C ASP A 446 -29.22 6.77 6.28
N VAL A 447 -30.39 7.11 5.74
CA VAL A 447 -30.80 6.66 4.40
C VAL A 447 -29.94 7.34 3.34
N ALA A 448 -29.30 6.57 2.46
CA ALA A 448 -28.61 7.07 1.28
C ALA A 448 -29.50 7.02 0.03
N GLY A 449 -30.33 5.97 -0.08
CA GLY A 449 -31.24 5.77 -1.19
C GLY A 449 -32.04 4.47 -1.01
N TRP A 450 -33.09 4.31 -1.81
CA TRP A 450 -33.93 3.12 -1.81
C TRP A 450 -34.35 2.76 -3.23
N MET A 451 -34.65 1.48 -3.45
CA MET A 451 -35.15 0.96 -4.72
C MET A 451 -36.09 -0.21 -4.47
N VAL A 452 -36.98 -0.46 -5.43
CA VAL A 452 -37.86 -1.63 -5.41
C VAL A 452 -37.34 -2.62 -6.44
N ASP A 453 -36.98 -3.82 -5.97
CA ASP A 453 -36.49 -4.93 -6.80
C ASP A 453 -37.60 -5.96 -7.03
N GLY A 454 -37.62 -6.58 -8.22
CA GLY A 454 -38.54 -7.66 -8.59
C GLY A 454 -39.85 -7.19 -9.24
N ALA A 455 -40.54 -8.13 -9.88
CA ALA A 455 -41.87 -7.95 -10.47
C ALA A 455 -42.87 -8.89 -9.77
N ASP A 456 -44.10 -8.40 -9.55
CA ASP A 456 -45.25 -9.13 -9.01
C ASP A 456 -44.99 -9.90 -7.71
N GLU A 457 -44.74 -11.21 -7.78
CA GLU A 457 -44.47 -12.07 -6.62
C GLU A 457 -42.99 -12.00 -6.17
N GLY A 458 -42.76 -11.50 -4.96
CA GLY A 458 -41.42 -11.42 -4.37
C GLY A 458 -40.74 -10.06 -4.48
N ARG A 459 -41.52 -8.99 -4.74
CA ARG A 459 -41.05 -7.60 -4.69
C ARG A 459 -40.37 -7.29 -3.35
N ARG A 460 -39.25 -6.56 -3.42
CA ARG A 460 -38.47 -6.15 -2.24
C ARG A 460 -38.19 -4.67 -2.28
N LEU A 461 -38.42 -3.99 -1.15
CA LEU A 461 -37.91 -2.64 -0.92
C LEU A 461 -36.51 -2.74 -0.34
N ARG A 462 -35.49 -2.38 -1.11
CA ARG A 462 -34.09 -2.32 -0.68
C ARG A 462 -33.73 -0.90 -0.28
N ILE A 463 -33.27 -0.73 0.96
CA ILE A 463 -32.84 0.55 1.51
C ILE A 463 -31.34 0.48 1.78
N THR A 464 -30.59 1.45 1.25
CA THR A 464 -29.13 1.55 1.44
C THR A 464 -28.81 2.65 2.44
N PHE A 465 -27.90 2.38 3.38
CA PHE A 465 -27.45 3.37 4.35
C PHE A 465 -26.19 4.12 3.87
N ARG A 466 -26.06 5.40 4.24
CA ARG A 466 -24.90 6.25 3.93
C ARG A 466 -23.65 5.89 4.71
N ARG A 467 -23.81 5.11 5.78
CA ARG A 467 -22.75 4.55 6.62
C ARG A 467 -23.21 3.22 7.23
N PRO A 468 -22.29 2.32 7.60
CA PRO A 468 -22.65 1.15 8.39
C PRO A 468 -23.25 1.54 9.74
N ILE A 469 -24.36 0.91 10.11
CA ILE A 469 -25.02 1.07 11.42
C ILE A 469 -24.49 0.01 12.37
N GLU A 470 -23.92 0.44 13.50
CA GLU A 470 -23.35 -0.44 14.53
C GLU A 470 -24.18 -0.48 15.83
N ASP A 471 -25.03 0.51 16.07
CA ASP A 471 -25.85 0.63 17.29
C ASP A 471 -27.35 0.70 16.94
N GLN A 472 -27.83 1.85 16.48
CA GLN A 472 -29.24 2.01 16.11
C GLN A 472 -29.48 3.05 15.00
N THR A 473 -30.59 2.89 14.29
CA THR A 473 -31.10 3.89 13.33
C THR A 473 -32.63 3.86 13.26
N LEU A 474 -33.21 4.86 12.62
CA LEU A 474 -34.66 5.00 12.41
C LEU A 474 -34.96 5.03 10.91
N LEU A 475 -36.08 4.42 10.53
CA LEU A 475 -36.65 4.51 9.20
C LEU A 475 -38.13 4.87 9.29
N GLU A 476 -38.60 5.77 8.44
CA GLU A 476 -40.02 6.01 8.18
C GLU A 476 -40.31 5.67 6.73
N CYS A 477 -41.31 4.83 6.47
CA CYS A 477 -41.80 4.55 5.12
C CYS A 477 -43.26 5.02 5.02
N ARG A 478 -43.59 5.71 3.93
CA ARG A 478 -44.97 6.00 3.55
C ARG A 478 -45.34 5.15 2.36
N LEU A 479 -46.44 4.41 2.50
CA LEU A 479 -46.93 3.51 1.48
C LEU A 479 -48.41 3.77 1.21
N PHE A 480 -48.80 3.45 -0.01
CA PHE A 480 -50.17 3.55 -0.47
C PHE A 480 -50.62 2.22 -1.06
N CYS A 481 -51.79 1.76 -0.64
CA CYS A 481 -52.52 0.67 -1.29
C CYS A 481 -53.77 1.24 -1.92
N ARG A 482 -53.89 1.11 -3.24
CA ARG A 482 -55.13 1.47 -3.92
C ARG A 482 -56.20 0.43 -3.56
N ALA A 483 -57.29 0.87 -2.96
CA ALA A 483 -58.48 0.06 -2.76
C ALA A 483 -59.61 0.60 -3.64
N ALA A 484 -60.55 -0.26 -4.05
CA ALA A 484 -61.80 0.21 -4.62
C ALA A 484 -62.61 0.93 -3.55
N ALA A 485 -63.53 1.82 -3.95
CA ALA A 485 -64.41 2.50 -3.00
C ALA A 485 -65.12 1.46 -2.12
N PHE A 486 -65.01 1.61 -0.79
CA PHE A 486 -65.62 0.70 0.19
C PHE A 486 -67.14 0.92 0.23
N VAL A 487 -67.86 0.42 -0.79
CA VAL A 487 -69.33 0.57 -0.93
C VAL A 487 -70.08 -0.51 -0.12
N THR A 488 -69.44 -1.65 0.11
CA THR A 488 -69.98 -2.76 0.91
C THR A 488 -69.00 -3.16 2.01
N PRO A 489 -69.48 -3.69 3.16
CA PRO A 489 -68.60 -4.26 4.17
C PRO A 489 -67.73 -5.38 3.57
N GLU A 490 -66.42 -5.20 3.62
CA GLU A 490 -65.46 -6.15 3.05
C GLU A 490 -64.42 -6.53 4.11
N THR A 491 -64.05 -7.82 4.14
CA THR A 491 -62.95 -8.30 4.98
C THR A 491 -61.66 -8.10 4.21
N TRP A 492 -60.85 -7.15 4.66
CA TRP A 492 -59.58 -6.84 4.01
C TRP A 492 -58.40 -7.54 4.70
N HIS A 493 -57.54 -8.20 3.92
CA HIS A 493 -56.30 -8.79 4.42
C HIS A 493 -55.16 -7.78 4.44
N TRP A 494 -54.56 -7.62 5.62
CA TRP A 494 -53.49 -6.67 5.89
C TRP A 494 -52.22 -6.90 5.02
N PRO A 495 -51.78 -5.92 4.19
CA PRO A 495 -50.52 -6.01 3.47
C PRO A 495 -49.37 -5.48 4.33
N ALA A 496 -48.63 -6.37 4.97
CA ALA A 496 -47.50 -5.98 5.85
C ALA A 496 -46.21 -5.73 5.06
N LEU A 497 -45.59 -4.55 5.24
CA LEU A 497 -44.19 -4.33 4.92
C LEU A 497 -43.34 -5.09 5.96
N ARG A 498 -42.73 -6.21 5.58
CA ARG A 498 -42.04 -7.11 6.52
C ARG A 498 -40.52 -6.96 6.39
N ALA A 499 -39.84 -6.72 7.51
CA ALA A 499 -38.39 -6.68 7.55
C ALA A 499 -37.76 -8.05 7.23
N LEU A 500 -36.74 -8.08 6.37
CA LEU A 500 -35.99 -9.30 6.03
C LEU A 500 -34.66 -9.36 6.80
N ASP A 501 -34.15 -10.58 6.99
CA ASP A 501 -32.87 -10.85 7.66
C ASP A 501 -32.75 -10.26 9.09
N VAL A 502 -33.88 -10.12 9.79
CA VAL A 502 -33.94 -9.66 11.19
C VAL A 502 -34.05 -10.82 12.16
N SER A 503 -33.41 -10.69 13.33
CA SER A 503 -33.48 -11.72 14.38
C SER A 503 -34.77 -11.66 15.19
N ARG A 504 -35.34 -10.46 15.35
CA ARG A 504 -36.60 -10.26 16.05
C ARG A 504 -37.30 -9.01 15.52
N GLU A 505 -38.58 -9.13 15.21
CA GLU A 505 -39.45 -8.01 14.93
C GLU A 505 -40.61 -8.01 15.94
N THR A 506 -40.87 -6.85 16.53
CA THR A 506 -42.01 -6.61 17.42
C THR A 506 -42.60 -5.25 17.09
N GLY A 507 -43.91 -5.06 17.23
CA GLY A 507 -44.50 -3.79 16.87
C GLY A 507 -45.93 -3.59 17.30
N THR A 508 -46.44 -2.39 17.03
CA THR A 508 -47.81 -1.98 17.27
C THR A 508 -48.46 -1.52 15.97
N VAL A 509 -49.76 -1.77 15.85
CA VAL A 509 -50.56 -1.38 14.69
C VAL A 509 -51.75 -0.55 15.16
N GLY A 510 -51.81 0.68 14.68
CA GLY A 510 -52.94 1.58 14.84
C GLY A 510 -53.76 1.59 13.55
N VAL A 511 -55.07 1.43 13.67
CA VAL A 511 -56.00 1.50 12.54
C VAL A 511 -56.93 2.67 12.74
N PHE A 512 -56.92 3.57 11.78
CA PHE A 512 -57.67 4.82 11.74
C PHE A 512 -58.59 4.79 10.53
N ALA A 513 -59.72 5.47 10.64
CA ALA A 513 -60.71 5.54 9.59
C ALA A 513 -61.12 7.00 9.39
N ALA A 514 -61.22 7.46 8.15
CA ALA A 514 -61.83 8.75 7.86
C ALA A 514 -63.31 8.73 8.31
N PRO A 515 -63.94 9.90 8.57
CA PRO A 515 -65.28 9.99 9.14
C PRO A 515 -66.38 9.11 8.51
N PRO A 516 -66.43 8.88 7.17
CA PRO A 516 -67.49 8.04 6.59
C PRO A 516 -67.28 6.54 6.78
N PHE A 517 -66.11 6.10 7.29
CA PHE A 517 -65.78 4.69 7.42
C PHE A 517 -65.86 4.20 8.87
N GLN A 518 -66.34 2.97 9.03
CA GLN A 518 -66.30 2.25 10.29
C GLN A 518 -65.43 1.02 10.14
N VAL A 519 -64.39 0.90 10.98
CA VAL A 519 -63.46 -0.23 10.93
C VAL A 519 -63.64 -1.11 12.15
N ARG A 520 -63.69 -2.42 11.93
CA ARG A 520 -63.70 -3.43 12.97
C ARG A 520 -62.53 -4.37 12.77
N ALA A 521 -61.61 -4.41 13.74
CA ALA A 521 -60.49 -5.34 13.69
C ALA A 521 -60.95 -6.77 14.02
N SER A 522 -60.67 -7.73 13.14
CA SER A 522 -60.76 -9.16 13.41
C SER A 522 -59.40 -9.66 13.93
N MET A 523 -59.37 -10.29 15.11
CA MET A 523 -58.11 -10.80 15.67
C MET A 523 -57.56 -11.95 14.85
N GLY A 524 -56.27 -11.88 14.51
CA GLY A 524 -55.49 -12.97 13.94
C GLY A 524 -54.50 -13.56 14.96
N PRO A 525 -53.90 -14.73 14.67
CA PRO A 525 -52.87 -15.32 15.52
C PRO A 525 -51.66 -14.37 15.65
N GLY A 526 -51.14 -14.22 16.87
CA GLY A 526 -49.97 -13.39 17.16
C GLY A 526 -50.26 -11.89 17.41
N LEU A 527 -51.51 -11.45 17.34
CA LEU A 527 -51.93 -10.09 17.67
C LEU A 527 -52.61 -10.05 19.05
N ARG A 528 -52.25 -9.05 19.86
CA ARG A 528 -52.93 -8.73 21.11
C ARG A 528 -53.44 -7.30 21.04
N ARG A 529 -54.73 -7.10 21.34
CA ARG A 529 -55.30 -5.76 21.44
C ARG A 529 -54.69 -5.04 22.64
N ILE A 530 -54.28 -3.79 22.44
CA ILE A 530 -53.79 -2.87 23.47
C ILE A 530 -54.71 -1.65 23.55
N ASP A 531 -54.59 -0.85 24.60
CA ASP A 531 -55.34 0.41 24.71
C ASP A 531 -54.89 1.38 23.62
N ALA A 532 -55.83 2.13 23.03
CA ALA A 532 -55.51 3.10 21.98
C ALA A 532 -54.56 4.21 22.48
N SER A 533 -54.61 4.54 23.76
CA SER A 533 -53.71 5.50 24.40
C SER A 533 -52.25 5.04 24.49
N GLU A 534 -51.98 3.73 24.36
CA GLU A 534 -50.63 3.16 24.37
C GLU A 534 -49.96 3.18 23.00
N PHE A 535 -50.71 3.46 21.92
CA PHE A 535 -50.16 3.54 20.58
C PHE A 535 -49.29 4.79 20.42
N ARG A 536 -48.03 4.60 20.01
CA ARG A 536 -47.12 5.67 19.61
C ARG A 536 -46.72 5.46 18.15
N PRO A 537 -47.08 6.37 17.24
CA PRO A 537 -46.71 6.28 15.83
C PRO A 537 -45.19 6.41 15.63
#